data_AF-A0A8J7PMV6-F1
#
_entry.id   AF-A0A8J7PMV6-F1
#
_cell.length_a   1.000
_cell.length_b   1.000
_cell.length_c   1.000
_cell.angle_alpha   90.00
_cell.angle_beta   90.00
_cell.angle_gamma   90.00
#
_symmetry.space_group_name_H-M   'P 1'
#
loop_
_entity.id
_entity.type
_entity.pdbx_description
1 polymer ?
#
loop_
_entity_poly.entity_id
_entity_poly.type
_entity_poly.pdbx_seq_one_letter_code
_entity_poly.pdbx_strand_id
1 'polypeptide(L)'
;MNLATLALLAALGPAADPPRPAAPKLYVANSLGNDLHVIDTATNQVVKRVEVGPQPHGLVTTAKGDRLFLTIENTAGDAGELLWFDSRTAS
;
A
#
# COMPACT_ATOMS: atom_id res chain seq x y z
N MET A 1 34.12 -22.81 -42.11
CA MET A 1 33.57 -21.45 -41.96
C MET A 1 32.06 -21.50 -42.09
N ASN A 2 31.31 -21.45 -40.98
CA ASN A 2 30.50 -20.29 -40.67
C ASN A 2 30.57 -20.08 -39.15
N LEU A 3 30.66 -18.81 -38.77
CA LEU A 3 30.99 -18.34 -37.43
C LEU A 3 29.68 -18.00 -36.71
N ALA A 4 29.47 -18.50 -35.50
CA ALA A 4 28.90 -17.73 -34.39
C ALA A 4 28.87 -18.57 -33.10
N THR A 5 30.04 -18.70 -32.48
CA THR A 5 30.13 -18.93 -31.04
C THR A 5 29.98 -17.58 -30.36
N LEU A 6 29.07 -17.42 -29.40
CA LEU A 6 29.29 -16.45 -28.33
C LEU A 6 28.70 -17.01 -27.03
N ALA A 7 29.56 -17.69 -26.27
CA ALA A 7 29.33 -17.93 -24.85
C ALA A 7 29.43 -16.58 -24.14
N LEU A 8 28.36 -16.15 -23.45
CA LEU A 8 28.41 -15.01 -22.54
C LEU A 8 28.70 -15.55 -21.13
N LEU A 9 29.98 -15.48 -20.71
CA LEU A 9 30.37 -15.78 -19.35
C LEU A 9 30.58 -14.47 -18.56
N ALA A 10 29.77 -14.34 -17.51
CA ALA A 10 29.99 -13.60 -16.25
C ALA A 10 30.13 -12.07 -16.26
N ALA A 11 29.07 -11.42 -15.78
CA ALA A 11 29.20 -10.34 -14.79
C ALA A 11 28.35 -10.72 -13.57
N LEU A 12 28.82 -11.70 -12.78
CA LEU A 12 28.22 -12.02 -11.48
C LEU A 12 28.68 -10.96 -10.46
N GLY A 13 28.05 -9.79 -10.51
CA GLY A 13 27.81 -9.04 -9.27
C GLY A 13 26.97 -9.89 -8.31
N PRO A 14 26.83 -9.53 -7.02
CA PRO A 14 25.91 -10.25 -6.14
C PRO A 14 24.57 -10.36 -6.87
N ALA A 15 24.09 -11.61 -7.05
CA ALA A 15 22.84 -11.84 -7.72
C ALA A 15 21.80 -10.92 -7.07
N ALA A 16 21.15 -10.07 -7.88
CA ALA A 16 20.05 -9.28 -7.37
C ALA A 16 19.11 -10.25 -6.65
N ASP A 17 18.72 -9.91 -5.41
CA ASP A 17 17.78 -10.74 -4.66
C ASP A 17 16.61 -11.08 -5.59
N PRO A 18 16.19 -12.36 -5.68
CA PRO A 18 15.04 -12.72 -6.48
C PRO A 18 13.87 -11.82 -6.06
N PRO A 19 12.99 -11.40 -7.01
CA PRO A 19 11.88 -10.51 -6.70
C PRO A 19 11.09 -11.08 -5.54
N ARG A 20 11.22 -10.44 -4.36
CA ARG A 20 10.45 -10.81 -3.20
C ARG A 20 9.01 -10.33 -3.42
N PRO A 21 8.00 -11.13 -3.03
CA PRO A 21 6.64 -10.62 -2.99
C PRO A 21 6.62 -9.34 -2.15
N ALA A 22 5.88 -8.34 -2.62
CA ALA A 22 5.74 -7.09 -1.89
C ALA A 22 5.28 -7.38 -0.45
N ALA A 23 5.89 -6.72 0.53
CA ALA A 23 5.46 -6.84 1.91
C ALA A 23 3.97 -6.46 2.02
N PRO A 24 3.21 -7.10 2.93
CA PRO A 24 1.86 -6.65 3.24
C PRO A 24 1.84 -5.15 3.58
N LYS A 25 0.72 -4.50 3.28
CA LYS A 25 0.48 -3.12 3.69
C LYS A 25 -0.38 -3.11 4.94
N LEU A 26 -0.02 -2.27 5.91
CA LEU A 26 -0.87 -1.94 7.04
C LEU A 26 -1.54 -0.58 6.77
N TYR A 27 -2.85 -0.52 7.02
CA TYR A 27 -3.68 0.66 6.85
C TYR A 27 -4.13 1.17 8.22
N VAL A 28 -3.87 2.44 8.51
CA VAL A 28 -4.20 3.05 9.80
C VAL A 28 -4.96 4.34 9.59
N ALA A 29 -6.18 4.41 10.11
CA ALA A 29 -6.97 5.62 10.18
C ALA A 29 -6.38 6.54 11.27
N ASN A 30 -5.90 7.72 10.89
CA ASN A 30 -5.35 8.69 11.81
C ASN A 30 -6.37 9.81 12.05
N SER A 31 -7.28 9.55 12.99
CA SER A 31 -8.47 10.39 13.25
C SER A 31 -8.16 11.89 13.38
N LEU A 32 -7.19 12.26 14.22
CA LEU A 32 -6.83 13.67 14.42
C LEU A 32 -6.02 14.29 13.28
N GLY A 33 -5.41 13.45 12.42
CA GLY A 33 -4.67 13.91 11.24
C GLY A 33 -5.51 14.01 9.98
N ASN A 34 -6.77 13.54 10.01
CA ASN A 34 -7.70 13.53 8.89
C ASN A 34 -7.19 12.75 7.66
N ASP A 35 -6.31 11.79 7.89
CA ASP A 35 -5.63 11.01 6.86
C ASP A 35 -5.60 9.50 7.16
N LEU A 36 -5.42 8.73 6.09
CA LEU A 36 -5.14 7.29 6.12
C LEU A 36 -3.64 7.09 5.87
N HIS A 37 -2.96 6.40 6.78
CA HIS A 37 -1.56 6.01 6.60
C HIS A 37 -1.48 4.62 5.97
N VAL A 38 -0.59 4.49 4.99
CA VAL A 38 -0.20 3.21 4.39
C VAL A 38 1.21 2.92 4.84
N ILE A 39 1.39 1.80 5.53
CA ILE A 39 2.65 1.41 6.16
C ILE A 39 3.16 0.14 5.47
N ASP A 40 4.44 0.17 5.08
CA ASP A 40 5.17 -1.03 4.67
C ASP A 40 5.53 -1.85 5.92
N THR A 41 5.05 -3.09 6.03
CA THR A 41 5.24 -3.89 7.24
C THR A 41 6.63 -4.53 7.35
N ALA A 42 7.44 -4.50 6.29
CA ALA A 42 8.82 -5.00 6.37
C ALA A 42 9.74 -3.95 7.03
N THR A 43 9.45 -2.68 6.80
CA THR A 43 10.28 -1.54 7.26
C THR A 43 9.63 -0.74 8.39
N ASN A 44 8.34 -0.97 8.65
CA ASN A 44 7.49 -0.19 9.55
C ASN A 44 7.47 1.32 9.22
N GLN A 45 7.67 1.67 7.94
CA GLN A 45 7.67 3.05 7.48
C GLN A 45 6.34 3.41 6.81
N VAL A 46 5.89 4.65 7.03
CA VAL A 46 4.76 5.22 6.28
C VAL A 46 5.21 5.48 4.85
N VAL A 47 4.62 4.76 3.90
CA VAL A 47 4.94 4.87 2.46
C VAL A 47 3.93 5.73 1.70
N LYS A 48 2.75 5.99 2.28
CA LYS A 48 1.75 6.91 1.71
C LYS A 48 0.86 7.49 2.82
N ARG A 49 0.42 8.73 2.61
CA ARG A 49 -0.66 9.38 3.36
C ARG A 49 -1.74 9.77 2.36
N VAL A 50 -2.99 9.47 2.68
CA VAL A 50 -4.15 9.80 1.86
C VAL A 50 -5.06 10.67 2.69
N GLU A 51 -5.28 11.92 2.28
CA GLU A 51 -6.29 12.77 2.93
C GLU A 51 -7.66 12.19 2.64
N VAL A 52 -8.45 11.99 3.70
CA VAL A 52 -9.77 11.33 3.60
C VAL A 52 -10.89 12.18 4.15
N GLY A 53 -10.59 13.11 5.05
CA GLY A 53 -11.60 13.95 5.70
C GLY A 53 -11.54 13.83 7.23
N PRO A 54 -12.44 14.53 7.94
CA PRO A 54 -12.37 14.66 9.39
C PRO A 54 -12.59 13.34 10.12
N GLN A 55 -11.72 13.01 11.08
CA GLN A 55 -11.93 11.90 12.02
C GLN A 55 -12.25 10.54 11.36
N PRO A 56 -11.33 9.99 10.54
CA PRO A 56 -11.43 8.60 10.10
C PRO A 56 -11.28 7.63 11.30
N HIS A 57 -12.12 6.59 11.37
CA HIS A 57 -12.11 5.63 12.48
C HIS A 57 -12.11 4.16 12.01
N GLY A 58 -13.23 3.67 11.50
CA GLY A 58 -13.43 2.25 11.21
C GLY A 58 -12.77 1.84 9.90
N LEU A 59 -12.01 0.75 9.92
CA LEU A 59 -11.42 0.14 8.73
C LEU A 59 -11.83 -1.33 8.60
N VAL A 60 -12.22 -1.74 7.39
CA VAL A 60 -12.44 -3.15 7.06
C VAL A 60 -11.99 -3.44 5.63
N THR A 61 -11.45 -4.64 5.41
CA THR A 61 -11.05 -5.11 4.07
C THR A 61 -11.97 -6.23 3.59
N THR A 62 -12.09 -6.36 2.27
CA THR A 62 -12.75 -7.53 1.67
C THR A 62 -11.94 -8.80 1.95
N ALA A 63 -12.58 -9.97 1.94
CA ALA A 63 -11.88 -11.25 2.07
C ALA A 63 -10.80 -11.48 0.99
N LYS A 64 -10.99 -10.89 -0.19
CA LYS A 64 -10.00 -10.91 -1.28
C LYS A 64 -8.86 -9.91 -1.08
N GLY A 65 -9.00 -8.98 -0.13
CA GLY A 65 -8.02 -7.95 0.15
C GLY A 65 -7.83 -6.97 -1.01
N ASP A 66 -8.84 -6.75 -1.84
CA ASP A 66 -8.82 -5.86 -3.01
C ASP A 66 -9.53 -4.51 -2.77
N ARG A 67 -10.31 -4.40 -1.68
CA ARG A 67 -10.93 -3.14 -1.26
C ARG A 67 -10.74 -2.91 0.23
N LEU A 68 -10.55 -1.65 0.58
CA LEU A 68 -10.54 -1.13 1.93
C LEU A 68 -11.71 -0.16 2.09
N PHE A 69 -12.53 -0.34 3.11
CA PHE A 69 -13.59 0.58 3.47
C PHE A 69 -13.18 1.36 4.71
N LEU A 70 -13.49 2.65 4.70
CA LEU A 70 -13.16 3.59 5.78
C LEU A 70 -14.40 4.39 6.16
N THR A 71 -14.70 4.46 7.46
CA THR A 71 -15.73 5.36 7.99
C THR A 71 -15.11 6.68 8.45
N ILE A 72 -15.79 7.78 8.13
CA ILE A 72 -15.49 9.14 8.56
C ILE A 72 -16.57 9.53 9.56
N GLU A 73 -16.18 9.75 10.81
CA GLU A 73 -17.08 10.22 11.86
C GLU A 73 -17.07 11.74 11.88
N ASN A 74 -17.90 12.39 11.08
CA ASN A 74 -17.99 13.85 11.17
C ASN A 74 -18.68 14.26 12.48
N THR A 75 -17.90 14.67 13.49
CA THR A 75 -18.46 15.15 14.77
C THR A 75 -18.79 16.64 14.77
N ALA A 76 -18.57 17.36 13.66
CA ALA A 76 -18.64 18.82 13.59
C ALA A 76 -19.66 19.39 12.58
N GLY A 77 -20.41 18.56 11.84
CA GLY A 77 -21.34 19.03 10.80
C GLY A 77 -22.18 17.91 10.15
N ASP A 78 -22.23 17.91 8.81
CA ASP A 78 -22.98 16.94 7.99
C ASP A 78 -22.70 15.48 8.35
N ALA A 79 -23.59 14.57 7.93
CA ALA A 79 -23.44 13.14 8.21
C ALA A 79 -22.07 12.60 7.79
N GLY A 80 -21.52 11.67 8.58
CA GLY A 80 -20.30 10.95 8.26
C GLY A 80 -20.39 10.20 6.93
N GLU A 81 -19.25 9.89 6.33
CA GLU A 81 -19.15 9.24 5.02
C GLU A 81 -18.52 7.85 5.11
N LEU A 82 -18.91 6.96 4.19
CA LEU A 82 -18.22 5.69 3.94
C LEU A 82 -17.42 5.80 2.65
N LEU A 83 -16.10 5.80 2.77
CA LEU A 83 -15.19 5.76 1.63
C LEU A 83 -14.77 4.33 1.32
N TRP A 84 -14.37 4.09 0.07
CA TRP A 84 -13.71 2.86 -0.33
C TRP A 84 -12.49 3.16 -1.21
N PHE A 85 -11.46 2.33 -1.08
CA PHE A 85 -10.19 2.44 -1.81
C PHE A 85 -9.84 1.08 -2.43
N ASP A 86 -9.12 1.09 -3.56
CA ASP A 86 -8.36 -0.09 -3.98
C ASP A 86 -7.21 -0.29 -2.99
N SER A 87 -7.22 -1.42 -2.26
CA SER A 87 -6.25 -1.71 -1.20
C SER A 87 -4.84 -2.05 -1.73
N ARG A 88 -4.63 -2.14 -3.04
CA ARG A 88 -3.32 -2.37 -3.64
C ARG A 88 -2.62 -1.06 -3.94
N THR A 89 -3.38 -0.03 -4.31
CA THR A 89 -2.87 1.29 -4.69
C THR A 89 -3.17 2.40 -3.67
N ALA A 90 -4.11 2.13 -2.74
CA ALA A 90 -4.66 3.07 -1.78
C ALA A 90 -5.21 4.33 -2.47
N SER A 91 -6.02 4.14 -3.52
CA SER A 91 -6.61 5.19 -4.35
C SER A 91 -8.08 4.91 -4.60
#